data_AF-A0A7S1CLP8-F1
#
_entry.id   AF-A0A7S1CLP8-F1
#
_cell.length_a   1.000
_cell.length_b   1.000
_cell.length_c   1.000
_cell.angle_alpha   90.00
_cell.angle_beta   90.00
_cell.angle_gamma   90.00
#
_symmetry.space_group_name_H-M   'P 1'
#
loop_
_entity.id
_entity.type
_entity.pdbx_description
1 polymer ?
#
loop_
_entity_poly.entity_id
_entity_poly.type
_entity_poly.pdbx_seq_one_letter_code
_entity_poly.pdbx_strand_id
1 'polypeptide(L)'
;EAAAPRQSVVRRVAASSELVQNVAELAGIFSCLEEAFMVYSTRKAIAIDELMEGSRVSSVVEDVFYVLRKCARRAVATGDSDCACSVVNHVCAVLSQRLYVELEMRVGQIGRNKERTLDLTREAQYEGLMEALAEQWPMVEGSDDAVNTSSASALGASAMDLSTVSLGSAGPGGVDHSVLGDGSGGMSSTISAEAAFWCLSVNNVEAAADNVATVKATLEEEVRLVFDDELESAKLASCIAELDTVRNDFKKRLQTGMTKLCASLSPRLRSALGVMDGASAIVKYELTEAEFADNDGFNPFVHEFLGALERILAPHAAVLSPALFRTMVFKVAGYLAKQIK
;
A
#
# COMPACT_ATOMS: atom_id res chain seq x y z
N GLU A 1 -9.57 62.36 0.22
CA GLU A 1 -10.01 61.48 -0.88
C GLU A 1 -9.23 61.66 -2.21
N ALA A 2 -7.99 62.21 -2.22
CA ALA A 2 -7.26 62.54 -3.47
C ALA A 2 -6.02 61.67 -3.79
N ALA A 3 -5.76 60.59 -3.05
CA ALA A 3 -4.52 59.80 -3.18
C ALA A 3 -4.57 58.67 -4.24
N ALA A 4 -5.76 58.20 -4.61
CA ALA A 4 -5.96 57.06 -5.52
C ALA A 4 -5.34 57.20 -6.94
N PRO A 5 -5.42 58.37 -7.64
CA PRO A 5 -4.91 58.46 -9.00
C PRO A 5 -3.36 58.54 -9.09
N ARG A 6 -2.68 58.97 -8.02
CA ARG A 6 -1.20 59.00 -8.00
C ARG A 6 -0.61 57.61 -7.74
N GLN A 7 -1.25 56.82 -6.88
CA GLN A 7 -0.85 55.43 -6.63
C GLN A 7 -0.98 54.53 -7.88
N SER A 8 -2.00 54.75 -8.71
CA SER A 8 -2.19 53.99 -9.95
C SER A 8 -1.19 54.33 -11.06
N VAL A 9 -0.64 55.54 -11.06
CA VAL A 9 0.45 55.94 -11.98
C VAL A 9 1.78 55.35 -11.51
N VAL A 10 2.09 55.45 -10.21
CA VAL A 10 3.32 54.88 -9.63
C VAL A 10 3.38 53.36 -9.81
N ARG A 11 2.28 52.64 -9.59
CA ARG A 11 2.20 51.19 -9.88
C ARG A 11 2.45 50.88 -11.36
N ARG A 12 1.89 51.65 -12.29
CA ARG A 12 2.12 51.45 -13.74
C ARG A 12 3.57 51.68 -14.14
N VAL A 13 4.18 52.75 -13.64
CA VAL A 13 5.59 53.08 -13.94
C VAL A 13 6.53 52.03 -13.32
N ALA A 14 6.23 51.57 -12.10
CA ALA A 14 6.96 50.48 -11.45
C ALA A 14 6.82 49.17 -12.23
N ALA A 15 5.61 48.81 -12.69
CA ALA A 15 5.36 47.62 -13.50
C ALA A 15 6.06 47.67 -14.88
N SER A 16 6.28 48.85 -15.43
CA SER A 16 7.04 49.04 -16.68
C SER A 16 8.54 49.21 -16.47
N SER A 17 9.05 49.04 -15.24
CA SER A 17 10.48 49.20 -14.97
C SER A 17 11.27 48.00 -15.51
N GLU A 18 12.49 48.27 -15.96
CA GLU A 18 13.43 47.25 -16.45
C GLU A 18 13.74 46.21 -15.36
N LEU A 19 13.76 46.62 -14.09
CA LEU A 19 13.95 45.69 -12.97
C LEU A 19 12.83 44.66 -12.86
N VAL A 20 11.56 45.09 -12.95
CA VAL A 20 10.41 44.17 -12.89
C VAL A 20 10.43 43.22 -14.08
N GLN A 21 10.79 43.71 -15.27
CA GLN A 21 10.94 42.86 -16.46
C GLN A 21 12.06 41.80 -16.27
N ASN A 22 13.22 42.19 -15.74
CA ASN A 22 14.33 41.28 -15.48
C ASN A 22 13.99 40.22 -14.41
N VAL A 23 13.24 40.61 -13.37
CA VAL A 23 12.77 39.67 -12.34
C VAL A 23 11.78 38.66 -12.94
N ALA A 24 10.84 39.11 -13.78
CA ALA A 24 9.91 38.22 -14.48
C ALA A 24 10.63 37.26 -15.44
N GLU A 25 11.64 37.74 -16.16
CA GLU A 25 12.47 36.90 -17.03
C GLU A 25 13.22 35.82 -16.22
N LEU A 26 13.81 36.20 -15.08
CA LEU A 26 14.48 35.26 -14.18
C LEU A 26 13.50 34.22 -13.60
N ALA A 27 12.28 34.62 -13.27
CA ALA A 27 11.23 33.73 -12.81
C ALA A 27 10.81 32.71 -13.89
N GLY A 28 10.77 33.14 -15.16
CA GLY A 28 10.56 32.26 -16.31
C GLY A 28 11.69 31.23 -16.46
N ILE A 29 12.95 31.66 -16.38
CA ILE A 29 14.12 30.75 -16.43
C ILE A 29 14.08 29.75 -15.27
N PHE A 30 13.77 30.21 -14.06
CA PHE A 30 13.64 29.34 -12.89
C PHE A 30 12.56 28.27 -13.10
N SER A 31 11.40 28.65 -13.63
CA SER A 31 10.32 27.70 -13.92
C SER A 31 10.78 26.58 -14.87
N CYS A 32 11.48 26.94 -15.96
CA CYS A 32 12.06 25.98 -16.90
C CYS A 32 13.09 25.04 -16.23
N LEU A 33 13.92 25.58 -15.33
CA LEU A 33 14.90 24.78 -14.59
C LEU A 33 14.23 23.78 -13.64
N GLU A 34 13.16 24.20 -12.95
CA GLU A 34 12.37 23.32 -12.09
C GLU A 34 11.70 22.20 -12.89
N GLU A 35 11.11 22.52 -14.05
CA GLU A 35 10.53 21.50 -14.92
C GLU A 35 11.57 20.46 -15.33
N ALA A 36 12.73 20.90 -15.84
CA ALA A 36 13.79 20.01 -16.28
C ALA A 36 14.30 19.13 -15.12
N PHE A 37 14.48 19.72 -13.94
CA PHE A 37 14.92 19.01 -12.75
C PHE A 37 13.88 17.97 -12.28
N MET A 38 12.60 18.33 -12.22
CA MET A 38 11.52 17.42 -11.83
C MET A 38 11.41 16.24 -12.80
N VAL A 39 11.49 16.52 -14.11
CA VAL A 39 11.45 15.50 -15.17
C VAL A 39 12.63 14.52 -15.05
N TYR A 40 13.85 15.04 -14.95
CA TYR A 40 15.05 14.22 -14.84
C TYR A 40 15.04 13.38 -13.56
N SER A 41 14.73 14.00 -12.43
CA SER A 41 14.71 13.33 -11.12
C SER A 41 13.63 12.25 -11.07
N THR A 42 12.44 12.51 -11.60
CA THR A 42 11.36 11.51 -11.69
C THR A 42 11.76 10.33 -12.56
N ARG A 43 12.38 10.59 -13.72
CA ARG A 43 12.88 9.52 -14.59
C ARG A 43 13.94 8.67 -13.89
N LYS A 44 14.84 9.30 -13.13
CA LYS A 44 15.86 8.61 -12.37
C LYS A 44 15.25 7.77 -11.25
N ALA A 45 14.31 8.33 -10.47
CA ALA A 45 13.60 7.62 -9.41
C ALA A 45 12.88 6.37 -9.93
N ILE A 46 12.22 6.46 -11.10
CA ILE A 46 11.59 5.29 -11.74
C ILE A 46 12.62 4.24 -12.15
N ALA A 47 13.81 4.66 -12.61
CA ALA A 47 14.85 3.74 -13.08
C ALA A 47 15.53 2.98 -11.94
N ILE A 48 15.72 3.62 -10.78
CA ILE A 48 16.32 3.03 -9.58
C ILE A 48 15.29 2.51 -8.58
N ASP A 49 14.03 2.40 -9.00
CA ASP A 49 12.92 2.00 -8.14
C ASP A 49 13.20 0.64 -7.49
N GLU A 50 13.24 0.64 -6.17
CA GLU A 50 13.53 -0.51 -5.34
C GLU A 50 12.41 -0.72 -4.33
N LEU A 51 12.19 -1.97 -3.98
CA LEU A 51 11.28 -2.32 -2.91
C LEU A 51 11.99 -2.12 -1.57
N MET A 52 11.41 -1.29 -0.69
CA MET A 52 11.98 -1.05 0.63
C MET A 52 11.68 -2.21 1.59
N GLU A 53 12.66 -2.62 2.39
CA GLU A 53 12.49 -3.67 3.40
C GLU A 53 11.35 -3.35 4.36
N GLY A 54 10.44 -4.31 4.59
CA GLY A 54 9.25 -4.13 5.43
C GLY A 54 8.19 -3.17 4.88
N SER A 55 8.39 -2.60 3.69
CA SER A 55 7.42 -1.70 3.06
C SER A 55 6.48 -2.46 2.11
N ARG A 56 5.24 -1.98 2.05
CA ARG A 56 4.22 -2.44 1.09
C ARG A 56 4.24 -1.64 -0.21
N VAL A 57 5.09 -0.62 -0.29
CA VAL A 57 5.28 0.27 -1.45
C VAL A 57 6.76 0.31 -1.84
N SER A 58 7.03 0.53 -3.12
CA SER A 58 8.39 0.74 -3.61
C SER A 58 8.82 2.20 -3.45
N SER A 59 10.12 2.45 -3.54
CA SER A 59 10.72 3.77 -3.29
C SER A 59 10.22 4.84 -4.26
N VAL A 60 9.81 4.46 -5.49
CA VAL A 60 9.41 5.41 -6.55
C VAL A 60 8.36 6.43 -6.10
N VAL A 61 7.38 6.03 -5.30
CA VAL A 61 6.32 6.94 -4.86
C VAL A 61 6.94 7.99 -3.94
N GLU A 62 7.65 7.57 -2.90
CA GLU A 62 8.26 8.49 -1.94
C GLU A 62 9.29 9.41 -2.61
N ASP A 63 10.18 8.88 -3.45
CA ASP A 63 11.22 9.61 -4.15
C ASP A 63 10.64 10.71 -5.06
N VAL A 64 9.65 10.35 -5.88
CA VAL A 64 9.01 11.29 -6.81
C VAL A 64 8.27 12.36 -6.02
N PHE A 65 7.47 11.99 -5.01
CA PHE A 65 6.72 12.96 -4.22
C PHE A 65 7.63 13.85 -3.35
N TYR A 66 8.77 13.34 -2.89
CA TYR A 66 9.77 14.15 -2.19
C TYR A 66 10.33 15.26 -3.09
N VAL A 67 10.74 14.90 -4.32
CA VAL A 67 11.26 15.87 -5.29
C VAL A 67 10.20 16.91 -5.66
N LEU A 68 8.99 16.48 -6.03
CA LEU A 68 7.93 17.37 -6.48
C LEU A 68 7.49 18.35 -5.39
N ARG A 69 7.36 17.88 -4.13
CA ARG A 69 7.08 18.76 -2.98
C ARG A 69 8.16 19.82 -2.82
N LYS A 70 9.43 19.45 -2.96
CA LYS A 70 10.56 20.37 -2.81
C LYS A 70 10.57 21.46 -3.88
N CYS A 71 10.33 21.11 -5.14
CA CYS A 71 10.22 22.07 -6.24
C CYS A 71 9.03 23.02 -6.05
N ALA A 72 7.85 22.48 -5.75
CA ALA A 72 6.66 23.30 -5.56
C ALA A 72 6.79 24.27 -4.38
N ARG A 73 7.33 23.82 -3.23
CA ARG A 73 7.60 24.70 -2.08
C ARG A 73 8.63 25.78 -2.40
N ARG A 74 9.69 25.44 -3.13
CA ARG A 74 10.68 26.43 -3.59
C ARG A 74 10.05 27.49 -4.48
N ALA A 75 9.16 27.11 -5.39
CA ALA A 75 8.46 28.04 -6.27
C ALA A 75 7.51 28.95 -5.49
N VAL A 76 6.71 28.42 -4.57
CA VAL A 76 5.85 29.22 -3.68
C VAL A 76 6.68 30.20 -2.85
N ALA A 77 7.82 29.77 -2.31
CA ALA A 77 8.72 30.62 -1.52
C ALA A 77 9.35 31.78 -2.30
N THR A 78 9.26 31.81 -3.65
CA THR A 78 9.70 32.98 -4.43
C THR A 78 8.80 34.20 -4.23
N GLY A 79 7.56 33.99 -3.77
CA GLY A 79 6.53 35.04 -3.70
C GLY A 79 6.03 35.51 -5.08
N ASP A 80 6.42 34.83 -6.16
CA ASP A 80 5.94 35.13 -7.51
C ASP A 80 4.82 34.16 -7.91
N SER A 81 3.61 34.69 -8.02
CA SER A 81 2.41 33.87 -8.25
C SER A 81 2.40 33.23 -9.64
N ASP A 82 2.99 33.89 -10.65
CA ASP A 82 3.09 33.36 -12.01
C ASP A 82 4.04 32.17 -12.08
N CYS A 83 5.22 32.29 -11.48
CA CYS A 83 6.22 31.24 -11.34
C CYS A 83 5.67 30.04 -10.58
N ALA A 84 5.05 30.28 -9.42
CA ALA A 84 4.47 29.21 -8.61
C ALA A 84 3.34 28.48 -9.34
N CYS A 85 2.46 29.19 -10.07
CA CYS A 85 1.46 28.57 -10.95
C CYS A 85 2.12 27.66 -11.99
N SER A 86 3.14 28.16 -12.69
CA SER A 86 3.85 27.37 -13.70
C SER A 86 4.43 26.09 -13.11
N VAL A 87 5.14 26.19 -11.99
CA VAL A 87 5.77 25.02 -11.33
C VAL A 87 4.73 24.03 -10.81
N VAL A 88 3.63 24.49 -10.21
CA VAL A 88 2.53 23.59 -9.79
C VAL A 88 1.91 22.87 -10.98
N ASN A 89 1.72 23.55 -12.12
CA ASN A 89 1.23 22.91 -13.33
C ASN A 89 2.24 21.87 -13.86
N HIS A 90 3.55 22.14 -13.78
CA HIS A 90 4.58 21.15 -14.09
C HIS A 90 4.54 19.95 -13.13
N VAL A 91 4.24 20.14 -11.83
CA VAL A 91 3.99 19.03 -10.89
C VAL A 91 2.83 18.16 -11.37
N CYS A 92 1.69 18.76 -11.70
CA CYS A 92 0.52 18.06 -12.23
C CYS A 92 0.87 17.26 -13.51
N ALA A 93 1.62 17.88 -14.42
CA ALA A 93 2.08 17.25 -15.66
C ALA A 93 3.01 16.06 -15.39
N VAL A 94 4.01 16.20 -14.50
CA VAL A 94 4.93 15.10 -14.15
C VAL A 94 4.19 13.93 -13.50
N LEU A 95 3.27 14.21 -12.57
CA LEU A 95 2.45 13.17 -11.96
C LEU A 95 1.61 12.42 -12.99
N SER A 96 0.97 13.13 -13.92
CA SER A 96 0.04 12.55 -14.89
C SER A 96 0.74 11.84 -16.06
N GLN A 97 1.84 12.41 -16.56
CA GLN A 97 2.50 11.95 -17.77
C GLN A 97 3.65 10.98 -17.50
N ARG A 98 4.18 10.93 -16.26
CA ARG A 98 5.31 10.07 -15.90
C ARG A 98 4.93 9.06 -14.83
N LEU A 99 4.62 9.51 -13.63
CA LEU A 99 4.34 8.59 -12.52
C LEU A 99 3.08 7.76 -12.78
N TYR A 100 1.98 8.42 -13.17
CA TYR A 100 0.73 7.75 -13.49
C TYR A 100 0.89 6.75 -14.63
N VAL A 101 1.58 7.12 -15.72
CA VAL A 101 1.82 6.22 -16.86
C VAL A 101 2.64 5.00 -16.43
N GLU A 102 3.70 5.19 -15.65
CA GLU A 102 4.52 4.08 -15.13
C GLU A 102 3.69 3.12 -14.25
N LEU A 103 2.96 3.66 -13.28
CA LEU A 103 2.12 2.83 -12.40
C LEU A 103 0.94 2.19 -13.15
N GLU A 104 0.38 2.86 -14.15
CA GLU A 104 -0.62 2.30 -15.05
C GLU A 104 -0.06 1.11 -15.83
N MET A 105 1.17 1.20 -16.35
CA MET A 105 1.80 0.09 -17.07
C MET A 105 1.94 -1.14 -16.17
N ARG A 106 2.32 -0.96 -14.89
CA ARG A 106 2.44 -2.04 -13.90
C ARG A 106 1.09 -2.67 -13.56
N VAL A 107 0.10 -1.85 -13.20
CA VAL A 107 -1.30 -2.32 -12.99
C VAL A 107 -1.88 -2.97 -14.24
N GLY A 108 -1.42 -2.53 -15.41
CA GLY A 108 -1.77 -3.11 -16.69
C GLY A 108 -1.40 -4.58 -16.80
N GLN A 109 -0.33 -5.03 -16.14
CA GLN A 109 0.20 -6.41 -16.22
C GLN A 109 -0.60 -7.41 -15.40
N ILE A 110 -1.45 -6.94 -14.47
CA ILE A 110 -2.28 -7.80 -13.62
C ILE A 110 -3.15 -8.72 -14.48
N GLY A 111 -2.96 -10.04 -14.31
CA GLY A 111 -3.71 -11.07 -15.02
C GLY A 111 -3.31 -11.30 -16.48
N ARG A 112 -2.27 -10.64 -17.00
CA ARG A 112 -1.72 -10.91 -18.34
C ARG A 112 -0.66 -12.00 -18.28
N ASN A 113 -1.07 -13.27 -18.30
CA ASN A 113 -0.14 -14.40 -18.37
C ASN A 113 -0.07 -14.99 -19.78
N LYS A 114 1.08 -14.79 -20.46
CA LYS A 114 1.70 -15.66 -21.47
C LYS A 114 3.10 -15.10 -21.76
N GLU A 115 4.13 -15.85 -21.36
CA GLU A 115 5.52 -15.75 -21.85
C GLU A 115 6.08 -14.33 -22.01
N ARG A 116 6.50 -13.71 -20.91
CA ARG A 116 7.63 -12.80 -20.99
C ARG A 116 8.72 -13.38 -20.12
N THR A 117 9.84 -13.71 -20.74
CA THR A 117 11.13 -13.90 -20.09
C THR A 117 11.30 -12.74 -19.10
N LEU A 118 11.07 -13.04 -17.82
CA LEU A 118 11.14 -12.08 -16.74
C LEU A 118 12.60 -11.67 -16.57
N ASP A 119 12.82 -10.37 -16.40
CA ASP A 119 14.12 -9.85 -15.97
C ASP A 119 14.34 -10.29 -14.53
N LEU A 120 15.09 -11.40 -14.36
CA LEU A 120 15.35 -12.09 -13.09
C LEU A 120 16.02 -11.20 -12.03
N THR A 121 16.51 -10.01 -12.40
CA THR A 121 17.12 -9.06 -11.47
C THR A 121 16.13 -8.49 -10.45
N ARG A 122 14.84 -8.38 -10.79
CA ARG A 122 13.80 -7.83 -9.91
C ARG A 122 13.11 -8.89 -9.04
N GLU A 123 13.09 -10.14 -9.47
CA GLU A 123 12.43 -11.24 -8.75
C GLU A 123 13.10 -11.52 -7.39
N ALA A 124 14.44 -11.46 -7.34
CA ALA A 124 15.22 -11.55 -6.12
C ALA A 124 14.87 -10.47 -5.08
N GLN A 125 14.47 -9.28 -5.52
CA GLN A 125 14.05 -8.19 -4.62
C GLN A 125 12.70 -8.51 -3.95
N TYR A 126 11.82 -9.23 -4.63
CA TYR A 126 10.50 -9.62 -4.11
C TYR A 126 10.54 -10.88 -3.26
N GLU A 127 11.50 -11.79 -3.48
CA GLU A 127 11.78 -12.92 -2.59
C GLU A 127 12.20 -12.45 -1.18
N GLY A 128 13.00 -11.39 -1.08
CA GLY A 128 13.34 -10.79 0.22
C GLY A 128 12.13 -10.25 1.01
N LEU A 129 11.10 -9.77 0.32
CA LEU A 129 9.82 -9.37 0.93
C LEU A 129 9.10 -10.57 1.58
N MET A 130 9.20 -11.75 0.95
CA MET A 130 8.59 -12.99 1.45
C MET A 130 9.31 -13.49 2.70
N GLU A 131 10.64 -13.40 2.72
CA GLU A 131 11.47 -13.79 3.87
C GLU A 131 11.23 -12.84 5.07
N ALA A 132 11.21 -11.52 4.84
CA ALA A 132 10.96 -10.53 5.89
C ALA A 132 9.52 -10.58 6.46
N LEU A 133 8.51 -10.90 5.64
CA LEU A 133 7.13 -11.06 6.09
C LEU A 133 6.91 -12.37 6.86
N ALA A 134 7.68 -13.41 6.57
CA ALA A 134 7.63 -14.67 7.32
C ALA A 134 8.15 -14.50 8.76
N GLU A 135 9.07 -13.56 9.00
CA GLU A 135 9.60 -13.25 10.34
C GLU A 135 8.65 -12.40 11.21
N GLN A 136 7.71 -11.65 10.60
CA GLN A 136 6.86 -10.68 11.31
C GLN A 136 5.52 -11.24 11.83
N TRP A 137 5.21 -12.51 11.56
CA TRP A 137 4.00 -13.17 12.07
C TRP A 137 4.37 -14.34 12.99
N PRO A 138 4.22 -14.21 14.32
CA PRO A 138 4.39 -15.36 15.19
C PRO A 138 3.26 -16.34 14.85
N MET A 139 3.65 -17.57 14.48
CA MET A 139 2.76 -18.72 14.39
C MET A 139 1.89 -18.72 15.64
N VAL A 140 0.57 -18.61 15.47
CA VAL A 140 -0.38 -18.87 16.55
C VAL A 140 -0.31 -20.38 16.78
N GLU A 141 0.59 -20.81 17.67
CA GLU A 141 0.52 -22.15 18.25
C GLU A 141 -0.77 -22.21 19.06
N GLY A 142 -1.76 -22.91 18.49
CA GLY A 142 -2.99 -23.25 19.18
C GLY A 142 -2.69 -24.15 20.37
N SER A 143 -3.04 -23.63 21.54
CA SER A 143 -3.09 -24.28 22.84
C SER A 143 -3.95 -25.54 22.82
N ASP A 144 -3.33 -26.70 23.07
CA ASP A 144 -4.04 -27.87 23.59
C ASP A 144 -4.08 -27.80 25.12
N ASP A 145 -5.14 -27.20 25.67
CA ASP A 145 -5.53 -27.40 27.07
C ASP A 145 -6.88 -28.11 27.12
N ALA A 146 -6.82 -29.44 27.16
CA ALA A 146 -7.89 -30.28 27.70
C ALA A 146 -7.56 -30.65 29.16
N VAL A 147 -8.10 -29.84 30.07
CA VAL A 147 -8.66 -30.19 31.39
C VAL A 147 -8.23 -31.54 31.99
N ASN A 148 -7.50 -31.47 33.12
CA ASN A 148 -7.87 -32.30 34.25
C ASN A 148 -7.77 -31.52 35.57
N THR A 149 -8.94 -31.11 36.06
CA THR A 149 -9.21 -30.66 37.42
C THR A 149 -8.86 -31.75 38.45
N SER A 150 -8.07 -31.41 39.47
CA SER A 150 -8.43 -31.51 40.90
C SER A 150 -7.19 -31.59 41.78
N SER A 151 -6.86 -30.52 42.52
CA SER A 151 -6.94 -30.48 43.99
C SER A 151 -6.22 -29.28 44.59
N ALA A 152 -7.01 -28.54 45.36
CA ALA A 152 -6.75 -27.47 46.31
C ALA A 152 -5.39 -27.42 47.05
N SER A 153 -4.83 -26.21 47.18
CA SER A 153 -4.59 -25.48 48.45
C SER A 153 -3.70 -24.25 48.17
N ALA A 154 -4.23 -23.03 48.18
CA ALA A 154 -4.45 -22.12 49.32
C ALA A 154 -3.24 -21.21 49.64
N LEU A 155 -3.56 -19.90 49.76
CA LEU A 155 -2.78 -18.77 50.31
C LEU A 155 -1.69 -18.21 49.35
N GLY A 156 -1.50 -16.92 49.13
CA GLY A 156 -1.94 -15.70 49.80
C GLY A 156 -0.83 -14.65 49.60
N ALA A 157 -1.17 -13.56 48.91
CA ALA A 157 -0.53 -12.24 48.80
C ALA A 157 0.98 -11.98 49.09
N SER A 158 1.50 -11.07 48.24
CA SER A 158 2.50 -10.02 48.47
C SER A 158 3.99 -10.24 48.16
N ALA A 159 4.43 -9.42 47.19
CA ALA A 159 5.58 -8.49 47.21
C ALA A 159 7.01 -9.00 47.52
N MET A 160 7.89 -8.66 46.56
CA MET A 160 9.32 -8.37 46.63
C MET A 160 10.04 -8.53 47.99
N ASP A 161 11.13 -9.31 48.03
CA ASP A 161 12.48 -8.77 48.30
C ASP A 161 13.60 -9.83 48.06
N LEU A 162 14.77 -9.25 47.82
CA LEU A 162 16.12 -9.74 47.59
C LEU A 162 16.68 -10.67 48.67
N SER A 163 17.52 -11.62 48.21
CA SER A 163 18.86 -11.92 48.73
C SER A 163 19.17 -13.38 49.10
N THR A 164 20.40 -13.75 48.70
CA THR A 164 21.32 -14.72 49.31
C THR A 164 21.25 -16.23 48.98
N VAL A 165 22.43 -16.68 48.56
CA VAL A 165 23.15 -17.94 48.82
C VAL A 165 22.67 -19.28 48.26
N SER A 166 23.41 -19.68 47.21
CA SER A 166 24.36 -20.82 47.22
C SER A 166 23.85 -22.27 47.15
N LEU A 167 24.47 -22.96 46.19
CA LEU A 167 25.14 -24.25 46.30
C LEU A 167 24.43 -25.50 45.73
N GLY A 168 25.09 -26.07 44.72
CA GLY A 168 25.11 -27.50 44.39
C GLY A 168 23.89 -28.01 43.62
N SER A 169 23.98 -28.96 42.70
CA SER A 169 25.08 -29.77 42.16
C SER A 169 24.46 -30.68 41.10
N ALA A 170 25.27 -31.06 40.09
CA ALA A 170 25.27 -32.35 39.36
C ALA A 170 23.91 -33.03 39.06
N GLY A 171 23.54 -33.32 37.82
CA GLY A 171 24.32 -34.03 36.83
C GLY A 171 23.41 -34.69 35.78
N PRO A 172 23.98 -35.45 34.83
CA PRO A 172 23.50 -35.53 33.45
C PRO A 172 22.92 -36.90 33.04
N GLY A 173 22.19 -36.92 31.93
CA GLY A 173 21.77 -38.13 31.20
C GLY A 173 20.50 -37.82 30.40
N GLY A 174 20.47 -37.79 29.07
CA GLY A 174 21.22 -38.58 28.10
C GLY A 174 20.52 -39.91 27.91
N VAL A 175 19.61 -40.00 26.93
CA VAL A 175 19.39 -41.19 26.09
C VAL A 175 18.51 -40.84 24.89
N ASP A 176 19.05 -41.20 23.73
CA ASP A 176 18.42 -41.26 22.42
C ASP A 176 17.14 -42.09 22.41
N HIS A 177 16.17 -41.69 21.58
CA HIS A 177 15.48 -42.65 20.73
C HIS A 177 15.03 -41.99 19.42
N SER A 178 15.54 -42.52 18.33
CA SER A 178 15.15 -42.21 16.96
C SER A 178 13.91 -43.02 16.54
N VAL A 179 13.32 -42.54 15.44
CA VAL A 179 12.38 -43.20 14.52
C VAL A 179 10.90 -43.03 14.87
N LEU A 180 10.21 -42.16 14.12
CA LEU A 180 9.25 -42.49 13.06
C LEU A 180 8.80 -41.20 12.36
N GLY A 181 8.94 -41.15 11.04
CA GLY A 181 8.41 -40.05 10.23
C GLY A 181 6.92 -40.21 9.98
N ASP A 182 6.22 -39.09 9.85
CA ASP A 182 5.13 -38.90 8.87
C ASP A 182 4.71 -37.42 8.85
N GLY A 183 4.36 -36.89 7.68
CA GLY A 183 3.50 -35.72 7.57
C GLY A 183 4.13 -34.32 7.58
N SER A 184 5.26 -34.09 6.90
CA SER A 184 5.63 -32.73 6.48
C SER A 184 4.62 -32.24 5.44
N GLY A 185 3.60 -31.51 5.89
CA GLY A 185 2.55 -30.95 5.06
C GLY A 185 2.04 -29.60 5.55
N GLY A 186 2.88 -28.83 6.25
CA GLY A 186 2.63 -27.41 6.45
C GLY A 186 2.76 -26.72 5.09
N MET A 187 1.67 -26.67 4.31
CA MET A 187 1.59 -25.86 3.10
C MET A 187 1.72 -24.40 3.53
N SER A 188 2.96 -23.91 3.57
CA SER A 188 3.26 -22.49 3.65
C SER A 188 2.54 -21.81 2.49
N SER A 189 1.53 -21.02 2.81
CA SER A 189 0.72 -20.29 1.84
C SER A 189 1.53 -19.12 1.30
N THR A 190 2.54 -19.40 0.48
CA THR A 190 3.38 -18.39 -0.13
C THR A 190 2.64 -17.75 -1.30
N ILE A 191 2.68 -16.41 -1.39
CA ILE A 191 2.22 -15.69 -2.57
C ILE A 191 3.28 -15.86 -3.67
N SER A 192 2.84 -16.09 -4.92
CA SER A 192 3.75 -16.07 -6.06
C SER A 192 4.38 -14.68 -6.22
N ALA A 193 5.65 -14.60 -6.64
CA ALA A 193 6.32 -13.33 -6.94
C ALA A 193 5.50 -12.45 -7.88
N GLU A 194 4.80 -13.06 -8.85
CA GLU A 194 3.92 -12.35 -9.78
C GLU A 194 2.72 -11.69 -9.06
N ALA A 195 2.08 -12.42 -8.14
CA ALA A 195 0.95 -11.90 -7.37
C ALA A 195 1.41 -10.84 -6.33
N ALA A 196 2.60 -11.02 -5.74
CA ALA A 196 3.22 -10.01 -4.88
C ALA A 196 3.50 -8.71 -5.65
N PHE A 197 4.03 -8.81 -6.86
CA PHE A 197 4.24 -7.65 -7.75
C PHE A 197 2.92 -6.95 -8.11
N TRP A 198 1.84 -7.70 -8.37
CA TRP A 198 0.52 -7.10 -8.61
C TRP A 198 -0.02 -6.36 -7.38
N CYS A 199 0.14 -6.92 -6.19
CA CYS A 199 -0.22 -6.28 -4.92
C CYS A 199 0.59 -5.00 -4.69
N LEU A 200 1.90 -5.05 -4.89
CA LEU A 200 2.77 -3.87 -4.80
C LEU A 200 2.34 -2.78 -5.79
N SER A 201 1.99 -3.16 -7.01
CA SER A 201 1.54 -2.23 -8.04
C SER A 201 0.28 -1.46 -7.63
N VAL A 202 -0.69 -2.13 -6.99
CA VAL A 202 -1.90 -1.45 -6.50
C VAL A 202 -1.64 -0.64 -5.23
N ASN A 203 -0.77 -1.11 -4.33
CA ASN A 203 -0.33 -0.33 -3.16
C ASN A 203 0.35 0.98 -3.58
N ASN A 204 1.25 0.94 -4.58
CA ASN A 204 1.91 2.14 -5.09
C ASN A 204 0.91 3.16 -5.66
N VAL A 205 -0.15 2.69 -6.34
CA VAL A 205 -1.20 3.58 -6.86
C VAL A 205 -2.04 4.19 -5.73
N GLU A 206 -2.37 3.43 -4.68
CA GLU A 206 -3.04 3.96 -3.49
C GLU A 206 -2.16 5.01 -2.81
N ALA A 207 -0.90 4.67 -2.52
CA ALA A 207 0.05 5.57 -1.89
C ALA A 207 0.30 6.82 -2.73
N ALA A 208 0.33 6.72 -4.06
CA ALA A 208 0.42 7.89 -4.93
C ALA A 208 -0.82 8.79 -4.78
N ALA A 209 -2.03 8.24 -4.75
CA ALA A 209 -3.26 9.01 -4.57
C ALA A 209 -3.27 9.76 -3.22
N ASP A 210 -2.82 9.11 -2.14
CA ASP A 210 -2.76 9.71 -0.80
C ASP A 210 -1.66 10.77 -0.70
N ASN A 211 -0.52 10.54 -1.36
CA ASN A 211 0.54 11.55 -1.46
C ASN A 211 0.10 12.76 -2.27
N VAL A 212 -0.65 12.62 -3.37
CA VAL A 212 -1.22 13.78 -4.09
C VAL A 212 -2.09 14.62 -3.16
N ALA A 213 -2.94 13.99 -2.33
CA ALA A 213 -3.75 14.72 -1.35
C ALA A 213 -2.89 15.46 -0.32
N THR A 214 -1.80 14.83 0.14
CA THR A 214 -0.84 15.44 1.08
C THR A 214 -0.10 16.63 0.46
N VAL A 215 0.38 16.50 -0.79
CA VAL A 215 1.01 17.60 -1.53
C VAL A 215 0.05 18.76 -1.69
N LYS A 216 -1.19 18.47 -2.09
CA LYS A 216 -2.24 19.48 -2.23
C LYS A 216 -2.41 20.28 -0.93
N ALA A 217 -2.70 19.60 0.19
CA ALA A 217 -2.92 20.26 1.47
C ALA A 217 -1.70 21.06 1.94
N THR A 218 -0.49 20.54 1.71
CA THR A 218 0.75 21.23 2.05
C THR A 218 0.90 22.52 1.22
N LEU A 219 0.61 22.46 -0.09
CA LEU A 219 0.70 23.64 -0.94
C LEU A 219 -0.36 24.68 -0.62
N GLU A 220 -1.60 24.28 -0.35
CA GLU A 220 -2.66 25.21 0.07
C GLU A 220 -2.24 26.00 1.31
N GLU A 221 -1.62 25.33 2.28
CA GLU A 221 -1.11 25.98 3.49
C GLU A 221 0.08 26.91 3.20
N GLU A 222 1.05 26.48 2.39
CA GLU A 222 2.21 27.32 2.03
C GLU A 222 1.79 28.57 1.25
N VAL A 223 0.81 28.45 0.34
CA VAL A 223 0.25 29.60 -0.39
C VAL A 223 -0.40 30.59 0.57
N ARG A 224 -1.19 30.10 1.53
CA ARG A 224 -1.82 30.91 2.56
C ARG A 224 -0.81 31.65 3.44
N LEU A 225 0.40 31.13 3.60
CA LEU A 225 1.46 31.74 4.40
C LEU A 225 2.31 32.76 3.64
N VAL A 226 2.44 32.61 2.32
CA VAL A 226 3.33 33.46 1.50
C VAL A 226 2.56 34.57 0.77
N PHE A 227 1.34 34.29 0.31
CA PHE A 227 0.56 35.23 -0.51
C PHE A 227 -0.57 35.87 0.30
N ASP A 228 -0.47 37.17 0.54
CA ASP A 228 -1.53 37.97 1.18
C ASP A 228 -2.58 38.49 0.17
N ASP A 229 -2.22 38.54 -1.11
CA ASP A 229 -3.12 39.01 -2.17
C ASP A 229 -4.15 37.92 -2.55
N GLU A 230 -5.43 38.26 -2.43
CA GLU A 230 -6.54 37.34 -2.68
C GLU A 230 -6.60 36.90 -4.16
N LEU A 231 -6.23 37.77 -5.09
CA LEU A 231 -6.23 37.47 -6.52
C LEU A 231 -5.12 36.46 -6.87
N GLU A 232 -3.92 36.68 -6.33
CA GLU A 232 -2.77 35.78 -6.53
C GLU A 232 -3.01 34.41 -5.87
N SER A 233 -3.56 34.42 -4.66
CA SER A 233 -3.94 33.21 -3.93
C SER A 233 -5.03 32.42 -4.67
N ALA A 234 -6.05 33.09 -5.19
CA ALA A 234 -7.11 32.44 -5.97
C ALA A 234 -6.57 31.81 -7.27
N LYS A 235 -5.60 32.46 -7.92
CA LYS A 235 -4.94 31.92 -9.11
C LYS A 235 -4.18 30.63 -8.79
N LEU A 236 -3.36 30.62 -7.74
CA LEU A 236 -2.64 29.41 -7.31
C LEU A 236 -3.61 28.31 -6.86
N ALA A 237 -4.68 28.67 -6.14
CA ALA A 237 -5.70 27.73 -5.72
C ALA A 237 -6.32 26.99 -6.92
N SER A 238 -6.52 27.68 -8.06
CA SER A 238 -6.99 27.04 -9.29
C SER A 238 -5.99 26.00 -9.83
N CYS A 239 -4.69 26.31 -9.84
CA CYS A 239 -3.65 25.36 -10.27
C CYS A 239 -3.55 24.16 -9.32
N ILE A 240 -3.60 24.42 -8.01
CA ILE A 240 -3.56 23.38 -6.97
C ILE A 240 -4.79 22.47 -7.05
N ALA A 241 -5.96 23.01 -7.43
CA ALA A 241 -7.17 22.21 -7.64
C ALA A 241 -7.02 21.16 -8.76
N GLU A 242 -6.13 21.36 -9.74
CA GLU A 242 -5.85 20.35 -10.76
C GLU A 242 -5.27 19.05 -10.18
N LEU A 243 -4.62 19.10 -9.00
CA LEU A 243 -4.17 17.91 -8.29
C LEU A 243 -5.33 16.99 -7.89
N ASP A 244 -6.55 17.51 -7.70
CA ASP A 244 -7.72 16.65 -7.46
C ASP A 244 -8.02 15.78 -8.69
N THR A 245 -7.86 16.32 -9.89
CA THR A 245 -8.04 15.57 -11.15
C THR A 245 -7.02 14.44 -11.21
N VAL A 246 -5.74 14.75 -10.98
CA VAL A 246 -4.65 13.75 -10.94
C VAL A 246 -4.93 12.67 -9.90
N ARG A 247 -5.32 13.05 -8.68
CA ARG A 247 -5.69 12.11 -7.61
C ARG A 247 -6.86 11.21 -8.02
N ASN A 248 -7.88 11.78 -8.66
CA ASN A 248 -9.06 11.04 -9.09
C ASN A 248 -8.70 10.02 -10.18
N ASP A 249 -7.75 10.33 -11.04
CA ASP A 249 -7.26 9.38 -12.05
C ASP A 249 -6.47 8.22 -11.42
N PHE A 250 -5.62 8.48 -10.42
CA PHE A 250 -5.03 7.42 -9.60
C PHE A 250 -6.09 6.56 -8.90
N LYS A 251 -7.14 7.17 -8.31
CA LYS A 251 -8.24 6.42 -7.69
C LYS A 251 -9.01 5.55 -8.68
N LYS A 252 -9.31 6.05 -9.88
CA LYS A 252 -9.94 5.25 -10.95
C LYS A 252 -9.04 4.08 -11.35
N ARG A 253 -7.73 4.32 -11.47
CA ARG A 253 -6.74 3.28 -11.78
C ARG A 253 -6.68 2.22 -10.67
N LEU A 254 -6.70 2.64 -9.41
CA LEU A 254 -6.75 1.74 -8.25
C LEU A 254 -7.96 0.81 -8.32
N GLN A 255 -9.16 1.34 -8.59
CA GLN A 255 -10.37 0.54 -8.72
C GLN A 255 -10.27 -0.48 -9.87
N THR A 256 -9.65 -0.09 -10.98
CA THR A 256 -9.37 -0.98 -12.11
C THR A 256 -8.39 -2.08 -11.71
N GLY A 257 -7.29 -1.73 -11.04
CA GLY A 257 -6.29 -2.67 -10.54
C GLY A 257 -6.86 -3.68 -9.56
N MET A 258 -7.62 -3.21 -8.56
CA MET A 258 -8.30 -4.08 -7.60
C MET A 258 -9.29 -5.04 -8.27
N THR A 259 -10.01 -4.57 -9.29
CA THR A 259 -10.93 -5.42 -10.04
C THR A 259 -10.18 -6.51 -10.82
N LYS A 260 -9.06 -6.16 -11.48
CA LYS A 260 -8.20 -7.14 -12.16
C LYS A 260 -7.57 -8.14 -11.20
N LEU A 261 -7.08 -7.68 -10.05
CA LEU A 261 -6.46 -8.51 -9.03
C LEU A 261 -7.47 -9.48 -8.41
N CYS A 262 -8.70 -9.04 -8.15
CA CYS A 262 -9.75 -9.97 -7.71
C CYS A 262 -10.14 -10.95 -8.82
N ALA A 263 -10.19 -10.50 -10.08
CA ALA A 263 -10.52 -11.35 -11.21
C ALA A 263 -9.49 -12.49 -11.40
N SER A 264 -8.20 -12.24 -11.15
CA SER A 264 -7.17 -13.29 -11.20
C SER A 264 -7.33 -14.37 -10.13
N LEU A 265 -8.07 -14.08 -9.04
CA LEU A 265 -8.40 -15.08 -8.01
C LEU A 265 -9.61 -15.95 -8.39
N SER A 266 -10.43 -15.53 -9.37
CA SER A 266 -11.68 -16.23 -9.73
C SER A 266 -11.51 -17.73 -10.00
N PRO A 267 -10.47 -18.23 -10.70
CA PRO A 267 -10.30 -19.66 -10.92
C PRO A 267 -10.11 -20.45 -9.62
N ARG A 268 -9.31 -19.91 -8.69
CA ARG A 268 -9.05 -20.51 -7.37
C ARG A 268 -10.31 -20.44 -6.50
N LEU A 269 -11.03 -19.32 -6.53
CA LEU A 269 -12.30 -19.16 -5.81
C LEU A 269 -13.38 -20.11 -6.34
N ARG A 270 -13.46 -20.33 -7.66
CA ARG A 270 -14.36 -21.32 -8.25
C ARG A 270 -13.98 -22.74 -7.84
N SER A 271 -12.69 -23.06 -7.80
CA SER A 271 -12.22 -24.35 -7.29
C SER A 271 -12.59 -24.55 -5.83
N ALA A 272 -12.53 -23.51 -4.99
CA ALA A 272 -12.94 -23.57 -3.60
C ALA A 272 -14.47 -23.78 -3.44
N LEU A 273 -15.27 -23.23 -4.35
CA LEU A 273 -16.72 -23.49 -4.41
C LEU A 273 -17.06 -24.92 -4.84
N GLY A 274 -16.14 -25.67 -5.47
CA GLY A 274 -16.36 -27.07 -5.83
C GLY A 274 -16.69 -27.97 -4.63
N VAL A 275 -16.31 -27.57 -3.42
CA VAL A 275 -16.73 -28.23 -2.16
C VAL A 275 -18.27 -28.25 -2.04
N MET A 276 -18.97 -27.22 -2.55
CA MET A 276 -20.43 -27.12 -2.54
C MET A 276 -21.12 -28.00 -3.59
N ASP A 277 -20.44 -28.32 -4.70
CA ASP A 277 -21.00 -29.09 -5.82
C ASP A 277 -20.86 -30.62 -5.62
N GLY A 278 -20.58 -31.07 -4.38
CA GLY A 278 -20.37 -32.48 -4.06
C GLY A 278 -19.06 -33.07 -4.60
N ALA A 279 -18.12 -32.22 -5.05
CA ALA A 279 -16.78 -32.66 -5.46
C ALA A 279 -15.85 -32.94 -4.27
N SER A 280 -16.24 -32.53 -3.05
CA SER A 280 -15.53 -32.91 -1.83
C SER A 280 -15.95 -34.31 -1.38
N ALA A 281 -14.97 -35.17 -1.14
CA ALA A 281 -15.19 -36.49 -0.54
C ALA A 281 -15.60 -36.40 0.95
N ILE A 282 -15.48 -35.22 1.56
CA ILE A 282 -15.68 -34.96 3.00
C ILE A 282 -17.08 -34.41 3.26
N VAL A 283 -17.64 -33.61 2.33
CA VAL A 283 -18.99 -33.04 2.45
C VAL A 283 -20.02 -33.97 1.81
N LYS A 284 -20.60 -34.87 2.63
CA LYS A 284 -21.76 -35.68 2.24
C LYS A 284 -23.05 -34.90 2.45
N TYR A 285 -23.89 -34.83 1.41
CA TYR A 285 -25.21 -34.18 1.47
C TYR A 285 -26.35 -35.15 1.87
N GLU A 286 -26.07 -36.45 1.94
CA GLU A 286 -26.91 -37.47 2.57
C GLU A 286 -26.23 -37.92 3.88
N LEU A 287 -26.72 -37.41 5.01
CA LEU A 287 -26.20 -37.72 6.35
C LEU A 287 -27.13 -38.72 7.05
N THR A 288 -26.56 -39.75 7.67
CA THR A 288 -27.29 -40.58 8.63
C THR A 288 -27.55 -39.82 9.94
N GLU A 289 -28.52 -40.23 10.75
CA GLU A 289 -28.90 -39.56 12.01
C GLU A 289 -27.71 -39.46 13.01
N ALA A 290 -26.78 -40.41 12.97
CA ALA A 290 -25.54 -40.39 13.75
C ALA A 290 -24.51 -39.36 13.20
N GLU A 291 -24.33 -39.29 11.88
CA GLU A 291 -23.43 -38.30 11.25
C GLU A 291 -23.97 -36.86 11.37
N PHE A 292 -25.29 -36.69 11.49
CA PHE A 292 -25.91 -35.40 11.77
C PHE A 292 -25.58 -34.88 13.18
N ALA A 293 -25.59 -35.76 14.19
CA ALA A 293 -25.25 -35.40 15.57
C ALA A 293 -23.75 -35.04 15.75
N ASP A 294 -22.85 -35.67 14.98
CA ASP A 294 -21.42 -35.31 14.96
C ASP A 294 -21.16 -33.98 14.23
N ASN A 295 -21.99 -33.65 13.24
CA ASN A 295 -21.92 -32.40 12.46
C ASN A 295 -22.39 -31.16 13.25
N ASP A 296 -23.14 -31.35 14.35
CA ASP A 296 -23.58 -30.26 15.25
C ASP A 296 -22.40 -29.62 16.02
N GLY A 297 -21.28 -30.33 16.18
CA GLY A 297 -20.08 -29.82 16.87
C GLY A 297 -18.94 -29.38 15.93
N PHE A 298 -18.84 -29.97 14.74
CA PHE A 298 -17.79 -29.67 13.76
C PHE A 298 -18.39 -29.73 12.35
N ASN A 299 -18.58 -28.56 11.72
CA ASN A 299 -19.13 -28.48 10.36
C ASN A 299 -18.01 -28.65 9.32
N PRO A 300 -17.88 -29.81 8.64
CA PRO A 300 -16.77 -30.09 7.73
C PRO A 300 -16.77 -29.18 6.51
N PHE A 301 -17.96 -28.75 6.06
CA PHE A 301 -18.10 -27.79 4.97
C PHE A 301 -17.47 -26.45 5.33
N VAL A 302 -17.78 -25.92 6.52
CA VAL A 302 -17.23 -24.64 6.99
C VAL A 302 -15.71 -24.73 7.12
N HIS A 303 -15.18 -25.80 7.69
CA HIS A 303 -13.74 -25.99 7.84
C HIS A 303 -13.02 -26.07 6.48
N GLU A 304 -13.54 -26.85 5.54
CA GLU A 304 -12.94 -27.01 4.21
C GLU A 304 -13.06 -25.75 3.36
N PHE A 305 -14.23 -25.10 3.36
CA PHE A 305 -14.50 -23.89 2.60
C PHE A 305 -13.74 -22.67 3.16
N LEU A 306 -13.81 -22.42 4.47
CA LEU A 306 -13.08 -21.31 5.08
C LEU A 306 -11.57 -21.54 5.00
N GLY A 307 -11.09 -22.76 5.21
CA GLY A 307 -9.67 -23.08 5.02
C GLY A 307 -9.22 -22.87 3.57
N ALA A 308 -10.07 -23.13 2.58
CA ALA A 308 -9.77 -22.83 1.18
C ALA A 308 -9.72 -21.32 0.90
N LEU A 309 -10.65 -20.54 1.46
CA LEU A 309 -10.64 -19.08 1.34
C LEU A 309 -9.43 -18.47 2.03
N GLU A 310 -9.07 -18.94 3.22
CA GLU A 310 -7.90 -18.49 3.96
C GLU A 310 -6.61 -18.72 3.15
N ARG A 311 -6.43 -19.93 2.59
CA ARG A 311 -5.30 -20.24 1.69
C ARG A 311 -5.24 -19.36 0.43
N ILE A 312 -6.36 -18.78 0.01
CA ILE A 312 -6.41 -17.86 -1.13
C ILE A 312 -6.11 -16.41 -0.69
N LEU A 313 -6.68 -15.97 0.43
CA LEU A 313 -6.68 -14.56 0.84
C LEU A 313 -5.52 -14.19 1.77
N ALA A 314 -5.11 -15.06 2.70
CA ALA A 314 -4.05 -14.79 3.67
C ALA A 314 -2.73 -14.28 3.04
N PRO A 315 -2.25 -14.83 1.91
CA PRO A 315 -1.01 -14.36 1.29
C PRO A 315 -1.10 -12.90 0.79
N HIS A 316 -2.30 -12.43 0.45
CA HIS A 316 -2.53 -11.06 0.00
C HIS A 316 -2.63 -10.08 1.18
N ALA A 317 -3.03 -10.53 2.37
CA ALA A 317 -3.12 -9.71 3.57
C ALA A 317 -1.76 -9.19 4.05
N ALA A 318 -0.71 -9.99 3.84
CA ALA A 318 0.66 -9.65 4.21
C ALA A 318 1.24 -8.52 3.33
N VAL A 319 0.90 -8.53 2.03
CA VAL A 319 1.47 -7.60 1.04
C VAL A 319 0.60 -6.36 0.82
N LEU A 320 -0.73 -6.48 0.77
CA LEU A 320 -1.63 -5.35 0.52
C LEU A 320 -1.73 -4.43 1.74
N SER A 321 -1.99 -3.14 1.52
CA SER A 321 -2.42 -2.25 2.60
C SER A 321 -3.70 -2.78 3.27
N PRO A 322 -3.96 -2.49 4.56
CA PRO A 322 -5.17 -2.96 5.23
C PRO A 322 -6.47 -2.49 4.54
N ALA A 323 -6.46 -1.29 3.96
CA ALA A 323 -7.59 -0.73 3.23
C ALA A 323 -7.86 -1.48 1.91
N LEU A 324 -6.81 -1.82 1.16
CA LEU A 324 -6.94 -2.60 -0.07
C LEU A 324 -7.33 -4.03 0.21
N PHE A 325 -6.78 -4.65 1.26
CA PHE A 325 -7.17 -6.01 1.65
C PHE A 325 -8.65 -6.07 2.02
N ARG A 326 -9.16 -5.11 2.80
CA ARG A 326 -10.61 -5.00 3.08
C ARG A 326 -11.44 -4.88 1.80
N THR A 327 -10.96 -4.09 0.84
CA THR A 327 -11.62 -3.93 -0.47
C THR A 327 -11.62 -5.24 -1.27
N MET A 328 -10.53 -6.00 -1.22
CA MET A 328 -10.42 -7.33 -1.83
C MET A 328 -11.43 -8.28 -1.21
N VAL A 329 -11.46 -8.40 0.13
CA VAL A 329 -12.41 -9.27 0.85
C VAL A 329 -13.85 -8.94 0.48
N PHE A 330 -14.22 -7.65 0.43
CA PHE A 330 -15.57 -7.24 0.02
C PHE A 330 -15.90 -7.66 -1.42
N LYS A 331 -14.97 -7.47 -2.37
CA LYS A 331 -15.16 -7.88 -3.78
C LYS A 331 -15.25 -9.40 -3.92
N VAL A 332 -14.44 -10.16 -3.18
CA VAL A 332 -14.46 -11.63 -3.16
C VAL A 332 -15.76 -12.15 -2.56
N ALA A 333 -16.20 -11.61 -1.42
CA ALA A 333 -17.48 -11.96 -0.83
C ALA A 333 -18.66 -11.71 -1.80
N GLY A 334 -18.66 -10.55 -2.47
CA GLY A 334 -19.65 -10.23 -3.50
C GLY A 334 -19.58 -11.13 -4.74
N TYR A 335 -18.40 -11.67 -5.08
CA TYR A 335 -18.25 -12.68 -6.13
C TYR A 335 -18.85 -14.01 -5.70
N LEU A 336 -18.48 -14.51 -4.52
CA LEU A 336 -18.96 -15.79 -3.97
C LEU A 336 -20.49 -15.79 -3.82
N ALA A 337 -21.07 -14.71 -3.27
CA ALA A 337 -22.52 -14.57 -3.12
C ALA A 337 -23.29 -14.64 -4.45
N LYS A 338 -22.65 -14.31 -5.59
CA LYS A 338 -23.28 -14.44 -6.92
C LYS A 338 -23.19 -15.85 -7.50
N GLN A 339 -22.25 -16.67 -7.01
CA GLN A 339 -22.05 -18.04 -7.48
C GLN A 339 -22.90 -19.05 -6.70
N ILE A 340 -23.24 -18.74 -5.45
CA ILE A 340 -24.20 -19.52 -4.66
C ILE A 340 -25.60 -19.19 -5.17
N LYS A 341 -26.14 -20.02 -6.07
CA LYS A 341 -27.52 -19.96 -6.56
C LYS A 341 -28.14 -21.34 -6.54
#